data_AF-A0A970HLP1-F1
#
_entry.id   AF-A0A970HLP1-F1
#
_cell.length_a   1.000
_cell.length_b   1.000
_cell.length_c   1.000
_cell.angle_alpha   90.00
_cell.angle_beta   90.00
_cell.angle_gamma   90.00
#
_symmetry.space_group_name_H-M   'P 1'
#
loop_
_entity.id
_entity.type
_entity.pdbx_description
1 polymer ?
#
loop_
_entity_poly.entity_id
_entity_poly.type
_entity_poly.pdbx_seq_one_letter_code
_entity_poly.pdbx_strand_id
1 'polypeptide(L)' 'MRQSGIGETVVALIPRRKTDDRDLGLLSDLREAVAMARRYHPELAHRHVVDVGLRREGDRIRATFFFSGSKSK' A
#
# COMPACT_ATOMS: atom_id res chain seq x y z
N MET A 1 4.37 3.78 -27.16
CA MET A 1 4.46 2.71 -26.15
C MET A 1 3.28 2.86 -25.20
N ARG A 2 2.18 2.12 -25.44
CA ARG A 2 0.96 2.23 -24.64
C ARG A 2 0.81 0.99 -23.74
N GLN A 3 0.70 1.28 -22.44
CA GLN A 3 -0.02 0.57 -21.37
C GLN A 3 -0.06 -0.97 -21.39
N SER A 4 0.57 -1.59 -20.39
CA SER A 4 -0.13 -2.46 -19.43
C SER A 4 0.85 -3.00 -18.40
N GLY A 5 0.67 -2.58 -17.16
CA GLY A 5 1.46 -3.07 -16.04
C GLY A 5 1.07 -2.41 -14.73
N ILE A 6 -0.18 -1.97 -14.58
CA ILE A 6 -0.70 -1.68 -13.24
C ILE A 6 -0.88 -3.06 -12.64
N GLY A 7 0.13 -3.51 -11.91
CA GLY A 7 0.00 -4.69 -11.07
C GLY A 7 -0.99 -4.38 -9.95
N GLU A 8 -1.55 -5.45 -9.41
CA GLU A 8 -2.63 -5.45 -8.43
C GLU A 8 -2.52 -4.31 -7.40
N THR A 9 -3.66 -3.69 -7.11
CA THR A 9 -3.77 -2.52 -6.24
C THR A 9 -4.45 -2.90 -4.94
N VAL A 10 -3.87 -2.54 -3.80
CA VAL A 10 -4.48 -2.73 -2.47
C VAL A 10 -4.67 -1.38 -1.80
N VAL A 11 -5.83 -1.17 -1.17
CA VAL A 11 -6.16 0.06 -0.47
C VAL A 11 -6.27 -0.21 1.03
N ALA A 12 -5.58 0.58 1.85
CA ALA A 12 -5.67 0.55 3.31
C ALA A 12 -6.06 1.93 3.86
N LEU A 13 -6.83 1.94 4.94
CA LEU A 13 -7.18 3.16 5.69
C LEU A 13 -6.45 3.16 7.03
N ILE A 14 -5.49 4.07 7.18
CA ILE A 14 -4.64 4.19 8.36
C ILE A 14 -5.16 5.33 9.24
N PRO A 15 -5.55 5.08 10.50
CA PRO A 15 -5.98 6.14 11.41
C PRO A 15 -4.79 7.03 11.78
N ARG A 16 -4.98 8.36 11.71
CA ARG A 16 -3.93 9.31 12.06
C ARG A 16 -3.90 9.48 13.58
N ARG A 17 -2.82 9.03 14.22
CA ARG A 17 -2.62 9.27 15.65
C ARG A 17 -2.23 10.75 15.84
N LYS A 18 -3.03 11.48 16.64
CA LYS A 18 -2.89 12.93 16.88
C LYS A 18 -1.53 13.36 17.45
N THR A 19 -0.77 12.43 18.02
CA THR A 19 0.45 12.68 18.80
C THR A 19 1.75 12.49 18.01
N ASP A 20 1.70 12.09 16.75
CA ASP A 20 2.89 11.80 15.96
C ASP A 20 3.11 12.85 14.86
N ASP A 21 3.64 14.02 15.25
CA ASP A 21 3.96 15.11 14.31
C ASP A 21 5.13 14.77 13.37
N ARG A 22 5.84 13.67 13.60
CA ARG A 22 6.97 13.22 12.76
C ARG A 22 6.58 12.12 11.76
N ASP A 23 5.31 11.72 11.73
CA ASP A 23 4.78 10.65 10.88
C ASP A 23 5.59 9.34 10.98
N LEU A 24 6.30 9.08 12.09
CA LEU A 24 7.11 7.88 12.24
C LEU A 24 6.24 6.62 12.37
N GLY A 25 5.07 6.75 13.00
CA GLY A 25 4.04 5.72 13.06
C GLY A 25 3.48 5.36 11.69
N LEU A 26 3.43 6.31 10.74
CA LEU A 26 2.89 6.07 9.40
C LEU A 26 3.70 5.04 8.63
N LEU A 27 5.04 5.03 8.76
CA LEU A 27 5.88 4.03 8.11
C LEU A 27 5.63 2.62 8.64
N SER A 28 5.44 2.48 9.95
CA SER A 28 5.09 1.20 10.58
C SER A 28 3.70 0.74 10.14
N ASP A 29 2.71 1.64 10.15
CA ASP A 29 1.35 1.35 9.71
C ASP A 29 1.29 0.92 8.22
N LEU A 30 2.11 1.55 7.36
CA LEU A 30 2.22 1.15 5.95
C LEU A 30 2.83 -0.25 5.79
N ARG A 31 3.85 -0.59 6.59
CA ARG A 31 4.44 -1.94 6.58
C ARG A 31 3.44 -3.00 7.04
N GLU A 32 2.70 -2.72 8.10
CA GLU A 32 1.63 -3.60 8.58
C GLU A 32 0.53 -3.77 7.55
N ALA A 33 0.12 -2.70 6.87
CA ALA A 33 -0.87 -2.75 5.79
C ALA A 33 -0.39 -3.63 4.63
N VAL A 34 0.89 -3.57 4.24
CA VAL A 34 1.45 -4.46 3.20
C VAL A 34 1.50 -5.92 3.67
N ALA A 35 1.89 -6.17 4.93
CA ALA A 35 1.89 -7.52 5.49
C ALA A 35 0.48 -8.11 5.52
N MET A 36 -0.51 -7.29 5.90
CA MET A 36 -1.92 -7.65 5.90
C MET A 36 -2.44 -7.93 4.49
N ALA A 37 -2.11 -7.06 3.52
CA ALA A 37 -2.43 -7.26 2.11
C ALA A 37 -1.93 -8.62 1.61
N ARG A 38 -0.66 -8.97 1.88
CA ARG A 38 -0.08 -10.27 1.51
C ARG A 38 -0.71 -11.46 2.20
N ARG A 39 -1.22 -11.27 3.43
CA ARG A 39 -1.92 -12.32 4.16
C ARG A 39 -3.28 -12.63 3.55
N TYR A 40 -4.01 -11.61 3.10
CA TYR A 40 -5.32 -11.77 2.47
C TYR A 40 -5.24 -12.10 0.97
N HIS A 41 -4.14 -11.71 0.33
CA HIS A 41 -3.86 -11.93 -1.09
C HIS A 41 -2.51 -12.65 -1.25
N PRO A 42 -2.46 -13.98 -1.10
CA PRO A 42 -1.22 -14.76 -1.21
C PRO A 42 -0.48 -14.56 -2.54
N GLU A 43 -1.19 -14.20 -3.62
CA GLU A 43 -0.65 -13.84 -4.93
C GLU A 43 0.30 -12.62 -4.88
N LEU A 44 0.23 -11.80 -3.83
CA LEU A 44 1.09 -10.65 -3.57
C LEU A 44 2.36 -11.00 -2.77
N ALA A 45 2.49 -12.22 -2.23
CA ALA A 45 3.57 -12.58 -1.30
C ALA A 45 4.96 -12.35 -1.91
N HIS A 46 5.12 -12.63 -3.21
CA HIS A 46 6.37 -12.44 -3.95
C HIS A 46 6.42 -11.14 -4.76
N ARG A 47 5.39 -10.29 -4.66
CA ARG A 47 5.33 -9.04 -5.40
C ARG A 47 5.93 -7.89 -4.59
N HIS A 48 6.65 -7.04 -5.29
CA HIS A 48 7.21 -5.83 -4.72
C HIS A 48 6.20 -4.70 -4.81
N VAL A 49 6.09 -3.89 -3.76
CA VAL A 49 5.40 -2.60 -3.86
C VAL A 49 6.29 -1.69 -4.71
N VAL A 50 5.76 -1.20 -5.82
CA VAL A 50 6.48 -0.33 -6.76
C VAL A 50 6.10 1.13 -6.61
N ASP A 51 4.92 1.40 -6.05
CA ASP A 51 4.46 2.75 -5.76
C ASP A 51 3.44 2.73 -4.59
N VAL A 52 3.37 3.85 -3.87
CA VAL A 52 2.42 4.06 -2.77
C VAL A 52 1.80 5.44 -2.88
N GLY A 53 0.51 5.49 -3.20
CA GLY A 53 -0.28 6.71 -3.17
C GLY A 53 -0.83 6.97 -1.77
N LEU A 54 -0.57 8.16 -1.21
CA LEU A 54 -1.14 8.59 0.07
C LEU A 54 -2.12 9.74 -0.15
N ARG A 55 -3.35 9.60 0.37
CA ARG A 55 -4.36 10.66 0.36
C ARG A 55 -4.94 10.85 1.75
N ARG A 56 -5.05 12.09 2.19
CA ARG A 56 -5.71 12.43 3.45
C ARG A 56 -7.23 12.39 3.28
N GLU A 57 -7.90 11.68 4.17
CA GLU A 57 -9.36 11.57 4.25
C GLU A 57 -9.79 11.81 5.70
N GLY A 58 -9.99 13.08 6.06
CA GLY A 58 -10.36 13.49 7.42
C GLY A 58 -9.27 13.20 8.46
N ASP A 59 -9.59 12.31 9.40
CA ASP A 59 -8.73 11.79 10.46
C ASP A 59 -7.95 10.52 10.04
N ARG A 60 -8.05 10.13 8.77
CA ARG A 60 -7.39 8.94 8.21
C ARG A 60 -6.50 9.28 7.03
N ILE A 61 -5.60 8.36 6.74
CA ILE A 61 -4.78 8.33 5.53
C ILE A 61 -5.19 7.11 4.72
N ARG A 62 -5.64 7.36 3.50
CA ARG A 62 -5.84 6.31 2.51
C ARG A 62 -4.51 6.03 1.82
N ALA A 63 -3.97 4.84 2.05
CA ALA A 63 -2.80 4.32 1.37
C ALA A 63 -3.24 3.39 0.23
N THR A 64 -2.68 3.60 -0.97
CA THR A 64 -2.91 2.79 -2.16
C THR A 64 -1.59 2.20 -2.59
N PHE A 65 -1.45 0.88 -2.46
CA PHE A 65 -0.23 0.15 -2.80
C PHE A 65 -0.36 -0.42 -4.22
N PHE A 66 0.62 -0.13 -5.06
CA PHE A 66 0.75 -0.73 -6.38
C PHE A 66 1.82 -1.82 -6.33
N PHE A 67 1.46 -3.04 -6.68
CA PHE A 67 2.40 -4.16 -6.70
C PHE A 67 2.95 -4.37 -8.11
N SER A 68 4.16 -4.93 -8.22
CA SER A 68 4.72 -5.35 -9.49
C SER A 68 3.84 -6.42 -10.13
N GLY A 69 3.41 -6.22 -11.38
CA GLY A 69 2.64 -7.23 -12.11
C GLY A 69 3.47 -8.49 -12.39
N SER A 70 2.83 -9.66 -12.36
CA SER A 70 3.39 -10.85 -12.98
C SER A 70 3.44 -10.63 -14.48
N LYS A 71 4.64 -10.60 -15.08
CA LYS A 71 4.75 -10.97 -16.49
C LYS A 71 4.40 -12.46 -16.56
N SER A 72 3.13 -12.78 -16.79
CA SER A 72 2.79 -14.07 -17.38
C SER A 72 3.53 -14.12 -18.73
N LYS A 73 4.54 -14.98 -18.77
CA LYS A 73 5.24 -15.34 -20.00
C LYS A 73 4.40 -16.31 -20.80
#